data_AF-A0A2G2H8Y8-F1
#
_entry.id   AF-A0A2G2H8Y8-F1
#
_cell.length_a   1.000
_cell.length_b   1.000
_cell.length_c   1.000
_cell.angle_alpha   90.00
_cell.angle_beta   90.00
_cell.angle_gamma   90.00
#
_symmetry.space_group_name_H-M   'P 1'
#
loop_
_entity.id
_entity.type
_entity.pdbx_description
1 polymer ?
#
loop_
_entity_poly.entity_id
_entity_poly.type
_entity_poly.pdbx_seq_one_letter_code
_entity_poly.pdbx_strand_id
1 'polypeptide(L)'
;MRYKPEILLTDFELKKVQVSFENNQYFRDPNLLTIGQNFTDIVKVSPIKGLIFIHGNNDTGFEHIRIRHEHWVSNPNWITTSHKFGEKKRSLQNQSLFRKDSIPFYDYCLIVDSIFDKKNLNLEKNKRSDKFDLFIGNHTHKDGKVETYHLLTYKNTKVVHTLFPKSNKYNPKRTKGFNLVRTNLSSSLNLTNLIQEIRIPYVNHKRITRYIFIIRRIPELKCEKSYIQINDFEGNPFKTKMIGLFPNKKIEILSQKELLYFENSDFRPIERKILEIEKLN
;
A
#
# COMPACT_ATOMS: atom_id res chain seq x y z
N MET A 1 5.16 19.55 -9.66
CA MET A 1 4.07 18.56 -9.79
C MET A 1 2.77 19.29 -9.56
N ARG A 2 1.97 19.43 -10.63
CA ARG A 2 0.61 19.96 -10.57
C ARG A 2 -0.23 19.02 -9.70
N TYR A 3 -1.07 19.58 -8.83
CA TYR A 3 -2.06 18.83 -8.08
C TYR A 3 -2.90 18.05 -9.10
N LYS A 4 -2.80 16.71 -9.13
CA LYS A 4 -3.71 15.90 -9.94
C LYS A 4 -5.03 15.89 -9.16
N PRO A 5 -6.12 16.44 -9.71
CA PRO A 5 -7.40 16.42 -9.03
C PRO A 5 -7.82 14.96 -8.80
N GLU A 6 -8.37 14.69 -7.60
CA GLU A 6 -8.95 13.39 -7.28
C GLU A 6 -10.05 13.04 -8.28
N ILE A 7 -10.08 11.79 -8.74
CA ILE A 7 -11.10 11.30 -9.66
C ILE A 7 -12.16 10.54 -8.85
N LEU A 8 -13.24 11.24 -8.50
CA LEU A 8 -14.39 10.71 -7.75
C LEU A 8 -15.56 10.39 -8.68
N LEU A 9 -16.51 9.57 -8.20
CA LEU A 9 -17.79 9.34 -8.89
C LEU A 9 -18.58 10.63 -8.96
N THR A 10 -19.17 10.88 -10.12
CA THR A 10 -20.22 11.87 -10.34
C THR A 10 -21.58 11.34 -9.87
N ASP A 11 -22.55 12.23 -9.69
CA ASP A 11 -23.92 11.86 -9.32
C ASP A 11 -24.57 10.93 -10.37
N PHE A 12 -24.26 11.14 -11.65
CA PHE A 12 -24.72 10.28 -12.74
C PHE A 12 -24.17 8.85 -12.60
N GLU A 13 -22.88 8.72 -12.29
CA GLU A 13 -22.24 7.42 -12.12
C GLU A 13 -22.72 6.72 -10.85
N LEU A 14 -22.92 7.46 -9.75
CA LEU A 14 -23.54 6.93 -8.53
C LEU A 14 -24.94 6.38 -8.81
N LYS A 15 -25.76 7.12 -9.56
CA LYS A 15 -27.08 6.67 -9.97
C LYS A 15 -27.00 5.42 -10.84
N LYS A 16 -26.06 5.35 -11.78
CA LYS A 16 -25.84 4.17 -12.62
C LYS A 16 -25.49 2.94 -11.79
N VAL A 17 -24.60 3.08 -10.79
CA VAL A 17 -24.25 1.99 -9.87
C VAL A 17 -25.47 1.51 -9.09
N GLN A 18 -26.28 2.42 -8.55
CA GLN A 18 -27.48 2.06 -7.79
C GLN A 18 -28.51 1.33 -8.66
N VAL A 19 -28.81 1.87 -9.85
CA VAL A 19 -29.73 1.23 -10.81
C VAL A 19 -29.22 -0.15 -11.23
N SER A 20 -27.91 -0.29 -11.46
CA SER A 20 -27.32 -1.59 -11.80
C SER A 20 -27.46 -2.60 -10.66
N PHE A 21 -27.33 -2.17 -9.41
CA PHE A 21 -27.55 -3.02 -8.23
C PHE A 21 -29.03 -3.43 -8.10
N GLU A 22 -29.95 -2.48 -8.26
CA GLU A 22 -31.39 -2.73 -8.11
C GLU A 22 -31.94 -3.69 -9.15
N ASN A 23 -31.47 -3.57 -10.40
CA ASN A 23 -31.93 -4.38 -11.54
C ASN A 23 -31.31 -5.78 -11.59
N ASN A 24 -30.26 -6.06 -10.81
CA ASN A 24 -29.54 -7.32 -10.89
C ASN A 24 -29.51 -8.04 -9.52
N GLN A 25 -30.37 -9.05 -9.40
CA GLN A 25 -30.51 -9.82 -8.15
C GLN A 25 -29.26 -10.64 -7.79
N TYR A 26 -28.37 -10.95 -8.74
CA TYR A 26 -27.15 -11.72 -8.48
C TYR A 26 -26.26 -11.03 -7.45
N PHE A 27 -26.24 -9.69 -7.41
CA PHE A 27 -25.46 -8.95 -6.42
C PHE A 27 -25.90 -9.16 -4.97
N ARG A 28 -27.07 -9.76 -4.74
CA ARG A 28 -27.54 -10.13 -3.40
C ARG A 28 -26.94 -11.45 -2.90
N ASP A 29 -26.27 -12.21 -3.76
CA ASP A 29 -25.59 -13.43 -3.36
C ASP A 29 -24.32 -13.11 -2.52
N PRO A 30 -24.28 -13.53 -1.24
CA PRO A 30 -23.11 -13.34 -0.37
C PRO A 30 -21.84 -14.05 -0.88
N ASN A 31 -21.95 -15.00 -1.80
CA ASN A 31 -20.82 -15.72 -2.39
C ASN A 31 -20.35 -15.12 -3.72
N LEU A 32 -21.14 -14.26 -4.36
CA LEU A 32 -20.77 -13.67 -5.64
C LEU A 32 -19.61 -12.67 -5.48
N LEU A 33 -18.53 -12.88 -6.22
CA LEU A 33 -17.47 -11.89 -6.40
C LEU A 33 -17.31 -11.65 -7.89
N THR A 34 -17.50 -10.41 -8.33
CA THR A 34 -17.37 -10.03 -9.75
C THR A 34 -16.01 -9.41 -10.01
N ILE A 35 -15.46 -9.69 -11.19
CA ILE A 35 -14.23 -9.04 -11.65
C ILE A 35 -14.64 -7.71 -12.30
N GLY A 36 -14.44 -6.61 -11.60
CA GLY A 36 -14.66 -5.28 -12.16
C GLY A 36 -13.56 -4.89 -13.14
N GLN A 37 -13.93 -4.35 -14.30
CA GLN A 37 -12.99 -3.84 -15.30
C GLN A 37 -13.07 -2.31 -15.41
N ASN A 38 -14.29 -1.77 -15.32
CA ASN A 38 -14.54 -0.34 -15.28
C ASN A 38 -14.62 0.15 -13.86
N PHE A 39 -14.30 1.43 -13.66
CA PHE A 39 -14.26 2.01 -12.32
C PHE A 39 -15.63 2.00 -11.60
N THR A 40 -16.75 1.94 -12.33
CA THR A 40 -18.12 1.88 -11.79
C THR A 40 -18.66 0.47 -11.61
N ASP A 41 -17.91 -0.56 -12.03
CA ASP A 41 -18.40 -1.93 -11.93
C ASP A 41 -18.55 -2.32 -10.46
N ILE A 42 -19.70 -2.90 -10.12
CA ILE A 42 -19.92 -3.47 -8.78
C ILE A 42 -19.07 -4.73 -8.69
N VAL A 43 -18.25 -4.81 -7.65
CA VAL A 43 -17.38 -5.95 -7.34
C VAL A 43 -17.99 -6.83 -6.26
N LYS A 44 -18.57 -6.20 -5.24
CA LYS A 44 -19.19 -6.90 -4.13
C LYS A 44 -20.25 -6.05 -3.45
N VAL A 45 -21.26 -6.69 -2.89
CA VAL A 45 -22.24 -6.03 -2.01
C VAL A 45 -22.20 -6.70 -0.64
N SER A 46 -22.23 -5.89 0.41
CA SER A 46 -22.28 -6.39 1.79
C SER A 46 -23.64 -7.06 2.05
N PRO A 47 -23.66 -8.27 2.61
CA PRO A 47 -24.87 -9.09 2.62
C PRO A 47 -25.97 -8.58 3.56
N ILE A 48 -25.63 -7.83 4.63
CA ILE A 48 -26.62 -7.44 5.64
C ILE A 48 -27.17 -6.04 5.35
N LYS A 49 -26.30 -5.04 5.16
CA LYS A 49 -26.71 -3.64 4.98
C LYS A 49 -26.78 -3.23 3.50
N GLY A 50 -26.25 -4.04 2.59
CA GLY A 50 -26.29 -3.78 1.16
C GLY A 50 -25.35 -2.66 0.71
N LEU A 51 -24.19 -2.49 1.36
CA LEU A 51 -23.16 -1.55 0.92
C LEU A 51 -22.49 -2.05 -0.35
N ILE A 52 -22.33 -1.15 -1.32
CA ILE A 52 -21.86 -1.48 -2.66
C ILE A 52 -20.37 -1.12 -2.75
N PHE A 53 -19.53 -2.14 -2.91
CA PHE A 53 -18.14 -1.98 -3.29
C PHE A 53 -18.03 -1.99 -4.82
N ILE A 54 -17.59 -0.87 -5.36
CA ILE A 54 -17.22 -0.75 -6.78
C ILE A 54 -15.73 -1.07 -6.97
N HIS A 55 -15.34 -1.38 -8.20
CA HIS A 55 -13.94 -1.54 -8.59
C HIS A 55 -13.14 -0.29 -8.24
N GLY A 56 -13.61 0.88 -8.67
CA GLY A 56 -13.00 2.16 -8.34
C GLY A 56 -11.70 2.44 -9.09
N ASN A 57 -10.88 3.31 -8.51
CA ASN A 57 -9.60 3.77 -9.04
C ASN A 57 -8.65 4.11 -7.87
N ASN A 58 -7.56 4.84 -8.13
CA ASN A 58 -6.59 5.22 -7.08
C ASN A 58 -7.14 6.16 -6.00
N ASP A 59 -8.31 6.77 -6.21
CA ASP A 59 -8.92 7.79 -5.36
C ASP A 59 -10.24 7.34 -4.71
N THR A 60 -10.90 6.28 -5.21
CA THR A 60 -12.18 5.78 -4.67
C THR A 60 -12.39 4.29 -4.90
N GLY A 61 -13.25 3.65 -4.11
CA GLY A 61 -13.67 2.26 -4.29
C GLY A 61 -12.64 1.23 -3.81
N PHE A 62 -12.79 0.00 -4.27
CA PHE A 62 -11.97 -1.12 -3.81
C PHE A 62 -10.48 -0.92 -4.14
N GLU A 63 -10.16 -0.45 -5.35
CA GLU A 63 -8.78 -0.24 -5.77
C GLU A 63 -8.06 0.79 -4.88
N HIS A 64 -8.76 1.85 -4.48
CA HIS A 64 -8.25 2.83 -3.54
C HIS A 64 -7.94 2.22 -2.17
N ILE A 65 -8.87 1.42 -1.64
CA ILE A 65 -8.68 0.68 -0.38
C ILE A 65 -7.45 -0.23 -0.53
N ARG A 66 -7.39 -1.03 -1.59
CA ARG A 66 -6.30 -1.96 -1.86
C ARG A 66 -4.94 -1.25 -1.85
N ILE A 67 -4.77 -0.20 -2.67
CA ILE A 67 -3.51 0.54 -2.80
C ILE A 67 -3.09 1.20 -1.47
N ARG A 68 -4.04 1.78 -0.72
CA ARG A 68 -3.73 2.44 0.57
C ARG A 68 -3.34 1.45 1.67
N HIS A 69 -3.74 0.20 1.53
CA HIS A 69 -3.62 -0.84 2.55
C HIS A 69 -2.75 -2.03 2.12
N GLU A 70 -1.98 -1.87 1.05
CA GLU A 70 -0.91 -2.81 0.69
C GLU A 70 0.20 -2.79 1.73
N HIS A 71 0.66 -3.98 2.14
CA HIS A 71 1.73 -4.11 3.13
C HIS A 71 3.05 -3.48 2.68
N TRP A 72 3.33 -3.55 1.38
CA TRP A 72 4.48 -2.94 0.74
C TRP A 72 4.02 -1.93 -0.28
N VAL A 73 4.53 -0.71 -0.13
CA VAL A 73 4.05 0.47 -0.83
C VAL A 73 4.48 0.42 -2.30
N SER A 74 3.66 -0.19 -3.18
CA SER A 74 3.88 -0.09 -4.63
C SER A 74 3.66 1.36 -5.12
N ASN A 75 2.73 2.07 -4.48
CA ASN A 75 2.37 3.46 -4.78
C ASN A 75 2.50 4.36 -3.54
N PRO A 76 3.64 5.04 -3.36
CA PRO A 76 3.88 5.86 -2.18
C PRO A 76 3.06 7.14 -2.19
N ASN A 77 2.31 7.32 -1.10
CA ASN A 77 1.62 8.57 -0.83
C ASN A 77 2.57 9.56 -0.11
N TRP A 78 2.91 10.64 -0.78
CA TRP A 78 3.82 11.67 -0.29
C TRP A 78 3.03 12.86 0.26
N ILE A 79 3.23 13.18 1.53
CA ILE A 79 2.67 14.37 2.16
C ILE A 79 3.70 15.48 2.10
N THR A 80 3.26 16.67 1.69
CA THR A 80 4.08 17.89 1.80
C THR A 80 3.65 18.66 3.04
N THR A 81 4.57 18.87 3.97
CA THR A 81 4.38 19.72 5.15
C THR A 81 5.13 21.02 4.93
N SER A 82 4.42 22.15 5.07
CA SER A 82 5.03 23.48 5.04
C SER A 82 5.44 23.86 6.46
N HIS A 83 6.72 24.19 6.66
CA HIS A 83 7.21 24.74 7.93
C HIS A 83 7.07 26.27 7.95
N LYS A 84 7.18 26.86 9.15
CA LYS A 84 6.95 28.30 9.43
C LYS A 84 7.75 29.27 8.55
N PHE A 85 8.81 28.82 7.88
CA PHE A 85 9.66 29.61 6.99
C PHE A 85 9.51 29.28 5.49
N GLY A 86 8.43 28.59 5.10
CA GLY A 86 8.16 28.25 3.70
C GLY A 86 8.88 27.00 3.19
N GLU A 87 9.74 26.38 4.01
CA GLU A 87 10.37 25.10 3.68
C GLU A 87 9.31 23.99 3.54
N LYS A 88 9.28 23.35 2.37
CA LYS A 88 8.38 22.24 2.07
C LYS A 88 9.11 20.92 2.26
N LYS A 89 8.82 20.23 3.36
CA LYS A 89 9.33 18.88 3.59
C LYS A 89 8.35 17.86 3.04
N ARG A 90 8.85 16.92 2.24
CA ARG A 90 8.06 15.76 1.78
C ARG A 90 8.38 14.56 2.65
N SER A 91 7.34 13.90 3.15
CA SER A 91 7.44 12.69 3.95
C SER A 91 6.45 11.65 3.44
N LEU A 92 6.75 10.38 3.68
CA LEU A 92 5.85 9.30 3.32
C LEU A 92 4.71 9.22 4.33
N GLN A 93 3.47 9.22 3.83
CA GLN A 93 2.31 8.95 4.67
C GLN A 93 2.38 7.53 5.22
N ASN A 94 2.12 7.39 6.51
CA ASN A 94 1.91 6.07 7.11
C ASN A 94 0.60 5.49 6.56
N GLN A 95 0.68 4.29 5.99
CA GLN A 95 -0.51 3.50 5.65
C GLN A 95 -1.23 3.09 6.94
N SER A 96 -2.50 2.72 6.87
CA SER A 96 -3.23 2.12 8.01
C SER A 96 -3.60 0.69 7.63
N LEU A 97 -2.85 -0.33 8.06
CA LEU A 97 -3.09 -1.69 7.58
C LEU A 97 -4.19 -2.41 8.35
N PHE A 98 -4.99 -3.17 7.62
CA PHE A 98 -5.89 -4.16 8.20
C PHE A 98 -5.08 -5.26 8.91
N ARG A 99 -5.77 -6.10 9.67
CA ARG A 99 -5.15 -7.26 10.30
C ARG A 99 -4.51 -8.17 9.26
N LYS A 100 -3.42 -8.84 9.64
CA LYS A 100 -2.67 -9.74 8.74
C LYS A 100 -3.46 -10.97 8.29
N ASP A 101 -4.42 -11.40 9.10
CA ASP A 101 -5.33 -12.50 8.81
C ASP A 101 -6.60 -12.05 8.07
N SER A 102 -6.70 -10.76 7.73
CA SER A 102 -7.88 -10.25 7.04
C SER A 102 -7.87 -10.64 5.56
N ILE A 103 -8.98 -11.21 5.10
CA ILE A 103 -9.22 -11.56 3.71
C ILE A 103 -10.04 -10.42 3.07
N PRO A 104 -9.48 -9.72 2.05
CA PRO A 104 -10.21 -8.68 1.33
C PRO A 104 -11.55 -9.19 0.78
N PHE A 105 -12.48 -8.26 0.53
CA PHE A 105 -13.87 -8.50 0.12
C PHE A 105 -14.73 -9.13 1.22
N TYR A 106 -14.35 -10.30 1.75
CA TYR A 106 -15.15 -11.01 2.76
C TYR A 106 -15.17 -10.25 4.09
N ASP A 107 -14.00 -9.99 4.68
CA ASP A 107 -13.95 -9.28 5.96
C ASP A 107 -14.39 -7.84 5.81
N TYR A 108 -14.07 -7.20 4.67
CA TYR A 108 -14.48 -5.81 4.44
C TYR A 108 -16.00 -5.67 4.43
N CYS A 109 -16.73 -6.64 3.85
CA CYS A 109 -18.20 -6.66 3.89
C CYS A 109 -18.72 -6.78 5.34
N LEU A 110 -18.15 -7.70 6.12
CA LEU A 110 -18.55 -7.89 7.53
C LEU A 110 -18.25 -6.65 8.39
N ILE A 111 -17.11 -6.02 8.14
CA ILE A 111 -16.68 -4.78 8.80
C ILE A 111 -17.67 -3.66 8.47
N VAL A 112 -17.98 -3.40 7.20
CA VAL A 112 -18.91 -2.31 6.84
C VAL A 112 -20.33 -2.58 7.33
N ASP A 113 -20.79 -3.84 7.32
CA ASP A 113 -22.11 -4.21 7.85
C ASP A 113 -22.22 -3.93 9.36
N SER A 114 -21.11 -4.09 10.10
CA SER A 114 -21.04 -3.80 11.54
C SER A 114 -21.03 -2.29 11.85
N ILE A 115 -20.45 -1.50 10.94
CA ILE A 115 -20.20 -0.07 11.17
C ILE A 115 -21.30 0.81 10.59
N PHE A 116 -21.94 0.39 9.50
CA PHE A 116 -22.95 1.17 8.80
C PHE A 116 -24.28 1.18 9.58
N ASP A 117 -24.32 2.08 10.57
CA ASP A 117 -25.43 2.33 11.46
C ASP A 117 -25.50 3.84 11.75
N LYS A 118 -26.72 4.36 11.91
CA LYS A 118 -26.96 5.78 12.20
C LYS A 118 -26.23 6.23 13.48
N LYS A 119 -26.10 5.34 14.47
CA LYS A 119 -25.37 5.64 15.73
C LYS A 119 -23.86 5.89 15.52
N ASN A 120 -23.31 5.35 14.43
CA ASN A 120 -21.88 5.48 14.11
C ASN A 120 -21.61 6.64 13.15
N LEU A 121 -22.64 7.32 12.63
CA LEU A 121 -22.49 8.47 11.75
C LEU A 121 -21.80 9.62 12.51
N ASN A 122 -20.66 10.07 12.00
CA ASN A 122 -19.83 11.07 12.63
C ASN A 122 -19.78 12.35 11.79
N LEU A 123 -20.61 13.33 12.16
CA LEU A 123 -20.69 14.62 11.46
C LEU A 123 -19.51 15.54 11.81
N GLU A 124 -19.05 15.53 13.06
CA GLU A 124 -18.01 16.43 13.56
C GLU A 124 -16.64 16.22 12.90
N LYS A 125 -16.25 14.96 12.65
CA LYS A 125 -14.95 14.62 12.05
C LYS A 125 -15.00 14.56 10.52
N ASN A 126 -16.18 14.70 9.93
CA ASN A 126 -16.34 14.66 8.49
C ASN A 126 -15.97 16.01 7.86
N LYS A 127 -14.74 16.10 7.34
CA LYS A 127 -14.23 17.30 6.69
C LYS A 127 -14.85 17.56 5.30
N ARG A 128 -15.61 16.61 4.76
CA ARG A 128 -16.20 16.64 3.40
C ARG A 128 -17.65 16.16 3.43
N SER A 129 -18.42 16.70 4.37
CA SER A 129 -19.82 16.35 4.61
C SER A 129 -20.76 16.75 3.47
N ASP A 130 -20.27 17.52 2.49
CA ASP A 130 -20.94 17.80 1.23
C ASP A 130 -21.00 16.57 0.32
N LYS A 131 -19.95 15.74 0.33
CA LYS A 131 -19.76 14.63 -0.62
C LYS A 131 -19.85 13.24 0.01
N PHE A 132 -19.54 13.11 1.29
CA PHE A 132 -19.42 11.82 1.93
C PHE A 132 -20.17 11.76 3.26
N ASP A 133 -20.57 10.55 3.64
CA ASP A 133 -20.97 10.21 5.01
C ASP A 133 -19.83 9.43 5.67
N LEU A 134 -19.41 9.87 6.86
CA LEU A 134 -18.36 9.23 7.64
C LEU A 134 -18.98 8.43 8.78
N PHE A 135 -18.70 7.14 8.83
CA PHE A 135 -19.06 6.26 9.93
C PHE A 135 -17.81 5.83 10.69
N ILE A 136 -17.87 5.90 12.02
CA ILE A 136 -16.81 5.43 12.91
C ILE A 136 -17.42 4.43 13.87
N GLY A 137 -17.02 3.17 13.76
CA GLY A 137 -17.61 2.08 14.52
C GLY A 137 -16.61 0.98 14.86
N ASN A 138 -17.05 0.08 15.71
CA ASN A 138 -16.27 -1.07 16.15
C ASN A 138 -16.74 -2.34 15.42
N HIS A 139 -15.80 -3.20 15.08
CA HIS A 139 -16.07 -4.54 14.55
C HIS A 139 -15.35 -5.58 15.43
N THR A 140 -16.06 -6.64 15.78
CA THR A 140 -15.52 -7.78 16.53
C THR A 140 -15.15 -8.87 15.54
N HIS A 141 -13.86 -9.18 15.46
CA HIS A 141 -13.35 -10.22 14.57
C HIS A 141 -13.61 -11.62 15.13
N LYS A 142 -13.37 -12.65 14.30
CA LYS A 142 -13.56 -14.08 14.64
C LYS A 142 -12.80 -14.53 15.89
N ASP A 143 -11.68 -13.88 16.22
CA ASP A 143 -10.89 -14.17 17.43
C ASP A 143 -11.35 -13.38 18.67
N GLY A 144 -12.51 -12.72 18.61
CA GLY A 144 -13.09 -11.91 19.68
C GLY A 144 -12.45 -10.54 19.86
N LYS A 145 -11.39 -10.20 19.12
CA LYS A 145 -10.76 -8.88 19.23
C LYS A 145 -11.62 -7.81 18.55
N VAL A 146 -11.75 -6.68 19.23
CA VAL A 146 -12.51 -5.52 18.73
C VAL A 146 -11.55 -4.49 18.13
N GLU A 147 -11.86 -4.02 16.92
CA GLU A 147 -11.12 -2.94 16.27
C GLU A 147 -12.05 -1.84 15.77
N THR A 148 -11.58 -0.59 15.85
CA THR A 148 -12.30 0.57 15.34
C THR A 148 -11.89 0.86 13.90
N TYR A 149 -12.87 1.12 13.05
CA TYR A 149 -12.71 1.41 11.64
C TYR A 149 -13.43 2.70 11.26
N HIS A 150 -12.96 3.32 10.19
CA HIS A 150 -13.63 4.42 9.51
C HIS A 150 -14.14 3.93 8.16
N LEU A 151 -15.41 4.18 7.90
CA LEU A 151 -16.07 3.90 6.63
C LEU A 151 -16.54 5.24 6.05
N LEU A 152 -16.13 5.55 4.83
CA LEU A 152 -16.73 6.63 4.06
C LEU A 152 -17.59 6.05 2.95
N THR A 153 -18.82 6.51 2.86
CA THR A 153 -19.71 6.28 1.71
C THR A 153 -19.94 7.60 0.99
N TYR A 154 -20.30 7.53 -0.29
CA TYR A 154 -20.84 8.72 -0.96
C TYR A 154 -22.15 9.12 -0.29
N LYS A 155 -22.31 10.43 -0.09
CA LYS A 155 -23.40 10.98 0.73
C LYS A 155 -24.75 10.50 0.23
N ASN A 156 -25.61 10.08 1.16
CA ASN A 156 -26.95 9.56 0.85
C ASN A 156 -26.95 8.35 -0.09
N THR A 157 -25.83 7.63 -0.18
CA THR A 157 -25.73 6.40 -0.97
C THR A 157 -25.16 5.27 -0.11
N LYS A 158 -25.34 4.04 -0.60
CA LYS A 158 -24.67 2.86 -0.05
C LYS A 158 -23.33 2.55 -0.73
N VAL A 159 -22.85 3.43 -1.62
CA VAL A 159 -21.62 3.20 -2.38
C VAL A 159 -20.42 3.53 -1.50
N VAL A 160 -19.55 2.54 -1.28
CA VAL A 160 -18.35 2.68 -0.47
C VAL A 160 -17.30 3.50 -1.22
N HIS A 161 -16.87 4.60 -0.62
CA HIS A 161 -15.75 5.40 -1.11
C HIS A 161 -14.42 4.82 -0.61
N THR A 162 -14.31 4.58 0.69
CA THR A 162 -13.12 3.98 1.31
C THR A 162 -13.44 3.37 2.68
N LEU A 163 -12.61 2.44 3.13
CA LEU A 163 -12.67 1.77 4.42
C LEU A 163 -11.24 1.64 4.96
N PHE A 164 -11.00 2.02 6.22
CA PHE A 164 -9.68 1.88 6.82
C PHE A 164 -9.72 1.73 8.35
N PRO A 165 -8.78 0.97 8.95
CA PRO A 165 -8.67 0.87 10.39
C PRO A 165 -8.19 2.18 11.02
N LYS A 166 -8.69 2.49 12.23
CA LYS A 166 -8.22 3.61 13.05
C LYS A 166 -6.84 3.34 13.65
N SER A 167 -6.57 2.07 13.97
CA SER A 167 -5.32 1.65 14.62
C SER A 167 -4.16 1.59 13.63
N ASN A 168 -2.96 1.89 14.12
CA ASN A 168 -1.70 1.71 13.39
C ASN A 168 -0.96 0.41 13.79
N LYS A 169 -1.62 -0.46 14.57
CA LYS A 169 -1.02 -1.66 15.18
C LYS A 169 -0.36 -2.60 14.16
N TYR A 170 -0.94 -2.76 12.98
CA TYR A 170 -0.42 -3.65 11.94
C TYR A 170 0.45 -2.96 10.90
N ASN A 171 0.66 -1.64 11.05
CA ASN A 171 1.46 -0.89 10.10
C ASN A 171 2.92 -1.35 10.17
N PRO A 172 3.60 -1.47 9.02
CA PRO A 172 5.02 -1.72 9.01
C PRO A 172 5.73 -0.57 9.74
N LYS A 173 6.61 -0.92 10.67
CA LYS A 173 7.49 0.07 11.28
C LYS A 173 8.40 0.60 10.19
N ARG A 174 8.55 1.92 10.09
CA ARG A 174 9.48 2.56 9.16
C ARG A 174 10.71 3.08 9.89
N THR A 175 11.83 3.13 9.20
CA THR A 175 13.03 3.79 9.74
C THR A 175 12.80 5.29 9.84
N LYS A 176 12.91 5.85 11.04
CA LYS A 176 12.67 7.29 11.29
C LYS A 176 13.64 8.13 10.46
N GLY A 177 13.10 9.08 9.69
CA GLY A 177 13.89 9.97 8.83
C GLY A 177 14.19 9.41 7.44
N PHE A 178 13.87 8.15 7.17
CA PHE A 178 14.08 7.55 5.85
C PHE A 178 12.94 7.94 4.90
N ASN A 179 13.23 8.86 3.98
CA ASN A 179 12.26 9.42 3.03
C ASN A 179 12.49 8.90 1.61
N LEU A 180 12.63 7.58 1.49
CA LEU A 180 12.75 6.88 0.21
C LEU A 180 11.81 5.67 0.21
N VAL A 181 11.45 5.22 -0.98
CA VAL A 181 10.51 4.12 -1.18
C VAL A 181 11.22 2.99 -1.90
N ARG A 182 11.11 1.79 -1.34
CA ARG A 182 11.55 0.58 -2.02
C ARG A 182 10.62 0.29 -3.19
N THR A 183 11.17 0.15 -4.40
CA THR A 183 10.39 -0.26 -5.59
C THR A 183 10.68 -1.71 -5.95
N ASN A 184 10.07 -2.21 -7.03
CA ASN A 184 10.21 -3.58 -7.51
C ASN A 184 11.67 -4.00 -7.55
N LEU A 185 11.95 -5.17 -6.99
CA LEU A 185 13.28 -5.77 -7.06
C LEU A 185 13.52 -6.35 -8.45
N SER A 186 14.78 -6.48 -8.82
CA SER A 186 15.18 -7.21 -10.01
C SER A 186 16.28 -8.20 -9.69
N SER A 187 16.31 -9.30 -10.42
CA SER A 187 17.37 -10.30 -10.35
C SER A 187 18.00 -10.51 -11.70
N SER A 188 19.32 -10.65 -11.74
CA SER A 188 20.07 -11.05 -12.92
C SER A 188 21.04 -12.17 -12.59
N LEU A 189 21.32 -13.01 -13.59
CA LEU A 189 22.34 -14.05 -13.53
C LEU A 189 23.33 -13.79 -14.66
N ASN A 190 24.60 -13.56 -14.30
CA ASN A 190 25.68 -13.57 -15.26
C ASN A 190 26.12 -15.02 -15.46
N LEU A 191 25.85 -15.57 -16.65
CA LEU A 191 26.13 -16.98 -16.95
C LEU A 191 27.62 -17.30 -17.03
N THR A 192 28.47 -16.32 -17.37
CA THR A 192 29.92 -16.53 -17.55
C THR A 192 30.63 -16.82 -16.24
N ASN A 193 30.22 -16.18 -15.15
CA ASN A 193 30.82 -16.32 -13.82
C ASN A 193 29.83 -16.83 -12.76
N LEU A 194 28.62 -17.21 -13.20
CA LEU A 194 27.50 -17.65 -12.36
C LEU A 194 27.15 -16.69 -11.21
N ILE A 195 27.51 -15.41 -11.32
CA ILE A 195 27.21 -14.41 -10.30
C ILE A 195 25.74 -14.02 -10.44
N GLN A 196 25.01 -14.16 -9.33
CA GLN A 196 23.63 -13.71 -9.24
C GLN A 196 23.57 -12.38 -8.50
N GLU A 197 22.85 -11.43 -9.07
CA GLU A 197 22.67 -10.11 -8.50
C GLU A 197 21.19 -9.83 -8.26
N ILE A 198 20.84 -9.50 -7.02
CA ILE A 198 19.53 -8.98 -6.64
C ILE A 198 19.69 -7.49 -6.40
N ARG A 199 18.83 -6.68 -7.02
CA ARG A 199 18.81 -5.23 -6.87
C ARG A 199 17.51 -4.80 -6.23
N ILE A 200 17.63 -4.01 -5.17
CA ILE A 200 16.51 -3.47 -4.41
C ILE A 200 16.63 -1.94 -4.43
N PRO A 201 15.99 -1.28 -5.41
CA PRO A 201 16.06 0.17 -5.59
C PRO A 201 15.23 0.95 -4.56
N TYR A 202 15.78 2.11 -4.15
CA TYR A 202 15.14 3.09 -3.29
C TYR A 202 15.00 4.42 -4.02
N VAL A 203 13.75 4.83 -4.26
CA VAL A 203 13.41 6.04 -5.03
C VAL A 203 12.91 7.17 -4.13
N ASN A 204 13.17 8.40 -4.56
CA ASN A 204 12.62 9.59 -3.89
C ASN A 204 11.23 9.97 -4.43
N HIS A 205 10.68 11.08 -3.94
CA HIS A 205 9.39 11.62 -4.36
C HIS A 205 9.32 12.07 -5.83
N LYS A 206 10.46 12.20 -6.52
CA LYS A 206 10.55 12.47 -7.97
C LYS A 206 10.70 11.19 -8.79
N ARG A 207 10.60 10.01 -8.15
CA ARG A 207 10.88 8.69 -8.74
C ARG A 207 12.32 8.51 -9.24
N ILE A 208 13.26 9.30 -8.70
CA ILE A 208 14.68 9.16 -8.99
C ILE A 208 15.26 8.14 -8.00
N THR A 209 15.92 7.11 -8.52
CA THR A 209 16.63 6.09 -7.73
C THR A 209 17.85 6.74 -7.07
N ARG A 210 17.84 6.84 -5.74
CA ARG A 210 18.94 7.42 -4.96
C ARG A 210 19.90 6.36 -4.42
N TYR A 211 19.38 5.17 -4.12
CA TYR A 211 20.19 4.05 -3.67
C TYR A 211 19.70 2.75 -4.28
N ILE A 212 20.61 1.81 -4.45
CA ILE A 212 20.28 0.42 -4.77
C ILE A 212 20.99 -0.47 -3.74
N PHE A 213 20.21 -1.24 -2.99
CA PHE A 213 20.78 -2.31 -2.21
C PHE A 213 21.00 -3.51 -3.12
N ILE A 214 22.25 -3.98 -3.20
CA ILE A 214 22.68 -5.03 -4.12
C ILE A 214 23.14 -6.22 -3.30
N ILE A 215 22.60 -7.39 -3.60
CA ILE A 215 23.05 -8.67 -3.07
C ILE A 215 23.70 -9.43 -4.23
N ARG A 216 24.97 -9.77 -4.10
CA ARG A 216 25.71 -10.61 -5.05
C ARG A 216 25.99 -11.96 -4.43
N ARG A 217 25.44 -13.01 -5.01
CA ARG A 217 25.79 -14.39 -4.68
C ARG A 217 26.86 -14.87 -5.64
N ILE A 218 27.94 -15.40 -5.07
CA ILE A 218 29.11 -15.88 -5.82
C ILE A 218 29.25 -17.37 -5.49
N PRO A 219 28.65 -18.27 -6.30
CA PRO A 219 28.62 -19.70 -6.01
C PRO A 219 30.01 -20.32 -5.86
N GLU A 220 30.95 -19.96 -6.74
CA GLU A 220 32.34 -20.44 -6.71
C GLU A 220 33.02 -20.19 -5.37
N LEU A 221 32.79 -19.00 -4.80
CA LEU A 221 33.37 -18.58 -3.51
C LEU A 221 32.51 -18.97 -2.31
N LYS A 222 31.34 -19.59 -2.53
CA LYS A 222 30.36 -19.92 -1.49
C LYS A 222 30.11 -18.74 -0.55
N CYS A 223 29.96 -17.55 -1.13
CA CYS A 223 29.71 -16.33 -0.36
C CYS A 223 28.69 -15.41 -1.03
N GLU A 224 28.00 -14.66 -0.19
CA GLU A 224 27.14 -13.55 -0.56
C GLU A 224 27.81 -12.24 -0.14
N LYS A 225 27.86 -11.29 -1.06
CA LYS A 225 28.36 -9.93 -0.80
C LYS A 225 27.20 -8.96 -0.93
N SER A 226 27.12 -8.02 -0.01
CA SER A 226 26.08 -7.00 -0.03
C SER A 226 26.67 -5.61 -0.18
N TYR A 227 26.05 -4.80 -1.02
CA TYR A 227 26.51 -3.46 -1.37
C TYR A 227 25.36 -2.45 -1.31
N ILE A 228 25.72 -1.19 -1.09
CA ILE A 228 24.84 -0.05 -1.32
C ILE A 228 25.47 0.76 -2.46
N GLN A 229 24.80 0.77 -3.61
CA GLN A 229 25.07 1.73 -4.67
C GLN A 229 24.39 3.06 -4.31
N ILE A 230 25.14 4.14 -4.44
CA ILE A 230 24.74 5.52 -4.18
C ILE A 230 24.67 6.21 -5.54
N ASN A 231 23.52 6.82 -5.82
CA ASN A 231 23.29 7.55 -7.05
C ASN A 231 23.21 9.06 -6.78
N ASP A 232 23.61 9.84 -7.78
CA ASP A 232 23.52 11.29 -7.76
C ASP A 232 22.07 11.81 -7.78
N PHE A 233 21.89 13.12 -7.95
CA PHE A 233 20.57 13.75 -8.00
C PHE A 233 19.78 13.48 -9.28
N GLU A 234 20.45 13.00 -10.32
CA GLU A 234 19.87 12.64 -11.62
C GLU A 234 19.53 11.14 -11.69
N GLY A 235 20.10 10.35 -10.78
CA GLY A 235 19.90 8.91 -10.67
C GLY A 235 21.05 8.10 -11.25
N ASN A 236 22.16 8.71 -11.63
CA ASN A 236 23.34 8.01 -12.16
C ASN A 236 24.18 7.42 -11.02
N PRO A 237 24.77 6.22 -11.19
CA PRO A 237 25.64 5.63 -10.19
C PRO A 237 26.88 6.52 -9.92
N PHE A 238 27.08 6.89 -8.67
CA PHE A 238 28.22 7.72 -8.24
C PHE A 238 29.24 6.92 -7.44
N LYS A 239 28.77 6.10 -6.48
CA LYS A 239 29.64 5.36 -5.56
C LYS A 239 29.00 4.04 -5.16
N THR A 240 29.82 3.03 -4.86
CA THR A 240 29.33 1.77 -4.28
C THR A 240 30.09 1.45 -3.00
N LYS A 241 29.39 1.11 -1.93
CA LYS A 241 29.97 0.72 -0.65
C LYS A 241 29.60 -0.72 -0.32
N MET A 242 30.59 -1.57 -0.05
CA MET A 242 30.34 -2.91 0.49
C MET A 242 29.90 -2.80 1.95
N ILE A 243 28.83 -3.50 2.30
CA ILE A 243 28.23 -3.43 3.64
C ILE A 243 28.09 -4.79 4.34
N GLY A 244 28.47 -5.87 3.67
CA GLY A 244 28.49 -7.21 4.24
C GLY A 244 29.17 -8.23 3.33
N LEU A 245 29.78 -9.23 3.98
CA LEU A 245 30.28 -10.45 3.37
C LEU A 245 29.77 -11.61 4.24
N PHE A 246 28.99 -12.50 3.64
CA PHE A 246 28.33 -13.59 4.33
C PHE A 246 28.77 -14.91 3.69
N PRO A 247 29.56 -15.73 4.40
CA PRO A 247 29.83 -17.09 3.98
C PRO A 247 28.51 -17.86 3.88
N ASN A 248 28.22 -18.46 2.73
CA ASN A 248 27.03 -19.26 2.52
C ASN A 248 27.41 -20.55 1.78
N LYS A 249 27.42 -21.66 2.52
CA LYS A 249 27.80 -22.98 1.99
C LYS A 249 26.77 -23.58 1.01
N LYS A 250 25.56 -23.02 0.94
CA LYS A 250 24.46 -23.45 0.07
C LYS A 250 23.94 -22.27 -0.75
N ILE A 251 24.76 -21.77 -1.67
CA ILE A 251 24.30 -20.81 -2.66
C ILE A 251 23.69 -21.60 -3.81
N GLU A 252 22.37 -21.68 -3.80
CA GLU A 252 21.58 -22.19 -4.91
C GLU A 252 21.17 -21.05 -5.85
N ILE A 253 20.76 -21.44 -7.07
CA ILE A 253 20.18 -20.49 -8.01
C ILE A 253 18.89 -19.94 -7.44
N LEU A 254 18.72 -18.62 -7.53
CA LEU A 254 17.57 -17.93 -6.97
C LEU A 254 16.24 -18.53 -7.45
N SER A 255 15.44 -19.00 -6.49
CA SER A 255 14.08 -19.46 -6.75
C SER A 255 13.09 -18.29 -6.70
N GLN A 256 11.92 -18.44 -7.34
CA GLN A 256 10.82 -17.47 -7.20
C GLN A 256 10.40 -17.28 -5.73
N LYS A 257 10.49 -18.34 -4.92
CA LYS A 257 10.22 -18.30 -3.48
C LYS A 257 11.18 -17.37 -2.74
N GLU A 258 12.45 -17.35 -3.14
CA GLU A 258 13.43 -16.44 -2.56
C GLU A 258 13.23 -15.00 -3.00
N LEU A 259 12.85 -14.75 -4.25
CA LEU A 259 12.46 -13.41 -4.69
C LEU A 259 11.29 -12.88 -3.85
N LEU A 260 10.25 -13.69 -3.66
CA LEU A 260 9.11 -13.35 -2.82
C LEU A 260 9.52 -13.10 -1.36
N TYR A 261 10.48 -13.86 -0.84
CA TYR A 261 11.06 -13.63 0.48
C TYR A 261 11.72 -12.24 0.55
N PHE A 262 12.51 -11.85 -0.45
CA PHE A 262 13.12 -10.51 -0.49
C PHE A 262 12.09 -9.40 -0.67
N GLU A 263 11.02 -9.60 -1.44
CA GLU A 263 9.93 -8.62 -1.52
C GLU A 263 9.24 -8.40 -0.17
N ASN A 264 9.15 -9.45 0.65
CA ASN A 264 8.44 -9.41 1.93
C ASN A 264 9.35 -9.26 3.17
N SER A 265 10.66 -9.10 2.98
CA SER A 265 11.62 -8.98 4.07
C SER A 265 11.67 -7.58 4.67
N ASP A 266 12.12 -7.52 5.92
CA ASP A 266 12.36 -6.27 6.66
C ASP A 266 13.74 -5.68 6.35
N PHE A 267 13.77 -4.57 5.62
CA PHE A 267 15.01 -3.87 5.24
C PHE A 267 15.37 -2.70 6.14
N ARG A 268 14.68 -2.48 7.28
CA ARG A 268 15.02 -1.40 8.22
C ARG A 268 16.51 -1.35 8.60
N PRO A 269 17.22 -2.47 8.81
CA PRO A 269 18.67 -2.42 9.05
C PRO A 269 19.45 -1.80 7.88
N ILE A 270 19.04 -2.07 6.65
CA ILE A 270 19.65 -1.49 5.44
C ILE A 270 19.28 -0.01 5.31
N GLU A 271 18.02 0.35 5.54
CA GLU A 271 17.57 1.75 5.53
C GLU A 271 18.34 2.60 6.56
N ARG A 272 18.62 2.07 7.75
CA ARG A 272 19.47 2.73 8.76
C ARG A 272 20.90 2.92 8.26
N LYS A 273 21.49 1.91 7.63
CA LYS A 273 22.82 2.03 7.01
C LYS A 273 22.84 3.09 5.89
N ILE A 274 21.76 3.22 5.10
CA ILE A 274 21.64 4.28 4.10
C ILE A 274 21.61 5.66 4.78
N LEU A 275 20.83 5.83 5.86
CA LEU A 275 20.82 7.09 6.62
C LEU A 275 22.18 7.44 7.23
N GLU A 276 22.95 6.44 7.68
CA GLU A 276 24.31 6.66 8.17
C GLU A 276 25.22 7.15 7.04
N ILE A 277 25.09 6.60 5.82
CA ILE A 277 25.82 7.06 4.64
C ILE A 277 25.41 8.50 4.28
N GLU A 278 24.12 8.84 4.37
CA GLU A 278 23.63 10.20 4.11
C GLU A 278 24.16 11.26 5.07
N LYS A 279 24.47 10.90 6.33
CA LYS A 279 25.02 11.84 7.31
C LYS A 279 26.51 12.11 7.12
N LEU A 280 27.21 11.21 6.41
CA LEU A 280 28.65 11.28 6.21
C LEU A 280 29.05 11.97 4.90
N ASN A 281 28.09 12.26 4.01
CA ASN A 281 28.28 13.00 2.76
C ASN A 281 27.51 14.31 2.82
#